data_AF-A0A387AUF8-F1
#
_entry.id   AF-A0A387AUF8-F1
#
_cell.length_a   1.000
_cell.length_b   1.000
_cell.length_c   1.000
_cell.angle_alpha   90.00
_cell.angle_beta   90.00
_cell.angle_gamma   90.00
#
_symmetry.space_group_name_H-M   'P 1'
#
loop_
_entity.id
_entity.type
_entity.pdbx_description
1 polymer ?
#
loop_
_entity_poly.entity_id
_entity_poly.type
_entity_poly.pdbx_seq_one_letter_code
_entity_poly.pdbx_strand_id
1 'polypeptide(L)'
;MKKRNLDDYDLFVIRKKSTFLRKLMHFVLFSLLWIYVIFVLVTNLAFLLGYYSDDFVSFYLLLNLNYILYIKIIVAIIILIVLTSIYSIFRLKQLRRLNKHVDQK
;
A
#
# COMPACT_ATOMS: atom_id res chain seq x y z
N MET A 1 -19.82 15.15 48.00
CA MET A 1 -20.13 14.99 46.56
C MET A 1 -18.82 15.15 45.78
N LYS A 2 -18.17 14.03 45.43
CA LYS A 2 -16.80 14.01 44.85
C LYS A 2 -16.91 14.20 43.33
N LYS A 3 -16.62 15.41 42.84
CA LYS A 3 -16.47 15.68 41.40
C LYS A 3 -15.32 14.81 40.88
N ARG A 4 -15.66 13.73 40.18
CA ARG A 4 -14.68 12.90 39.47
C ARG A 4 -14.32 13.64 38.18
N ASN A 5 -13.04 13.99 38.06
CA ASN A 5 -12.45 14.64 36.90
C ASN A 5 -12.87 13.92 35.63
N LEU A 6 -13.62 14.62 34.78
CA LEU A 6 -13.90 14.21 33.41
C LEU A 6 -12.70 14.48 32.48
N ASP A 7 -11.60 15.03 33.00
CA ASP A 7 -10.48 15.49 32.19
C ASP A 7 -9.37 14.42 32.05
N ASP A 8 -9.50 13.29 32.75
CA ASP A 8 -8.45 12.27 32.83
C ASP A 8 -8.45 11.30 31.65
N TYR A 9 -9.56 11.19 30.91
CA TYR A 9 -9.65 10.32 29.72
C TYR A 9 -9.08 10.96 28.44
N ASP A 10 -8.98 12.28 28.39
CA ASP A 10 -8.33 12.97 27.27
C ASP A 10 -6.80 12.81 27.28
N LEU A 11 -6.21 12.49 28.44
CA LEU A 11 -4.77 12.27 28.62
C LEU A 11 -4.28 10.89 28.15
N PHE A 12 -5.14 9.87 28.10
CA PHE A 12 -4.76 8.51 27.67
C PHE A 12 -4.88 8.27 26.17
N VAL A 13 -5.48 9.20 25.42
CA VAL A 13 -5.39 9.15 23.96
C VAL A 13 -4.04 9.71 23.56
N ILE A 14 -2.99 8.88 23.64
CA ILE A 14 -1.71 9.12 22.96
C ILE A 14 -2.02 9.12 21.46
N ARG A 15 -2.51 10.24 20.94
CA ARG A 15 -2.60 10.54 19.53
C ARG A 15 -1.16 10.61 19.07
N LYS A 16 -0.63 9.50 18.55
CA LYS A 16 0.63 9.46 17.82
C LYS A 16 0.49 10.48 16.69
N LYS A 17 0.94 11.72 16.92
CA LYS A 17 0.93 12.80 15.92
C LYS A 17 1.90 12.37 14.83
N SER A 18 1.37 11.60 13.89
CA SER A 18 2.00 11.37 12.61
C SER A 18 2.08 12.72 11.94
N THR A 19 3.27 13.32 11.94
CA THR A 19 3.55 14.60 11.28
C THR A 19 3.02 14.55 9.84
N PHE A 20 2.33 15.60 9.41
CA PHE A 20 1.77 15.69 8.06
C PHE A 20 2.82 15.41 6.98
N LEU A 21 4.02 15.96 7.15
CA LEU A 21 5.22 15.67 6.34
C LEU A 21 5.51 14.17 6.20
N ARG A 22 5.42 13.42 7.31
CA ARG A 22 5.69 11.98 7.29
C ARG A 22 4.63 11.22 6.51
N LYS A 23 3.35 11.63 6.59
CA LYS A 23 2.28 11.05 5.77
C LYS A 23 2.48 11.36 4.29
N LEU A 24 2.79 12.62 3.96
CA LEU A 24 3.02 13.05 2.59
C LEU A 24 4.21 12.32 1.96
N MET A 25 5.32 12.16 2.69
CA MET A 25 6.49 11.42 2.22
C MET A 25 6.15 9.97 1.88
N HIS A 26 5.41 9.28 2.76
CA HIS A 26 4.97 7.90 2.47
C HIS A 26 4.04 7.85 1.25
N PHE A 27 3.16 8.84 1.11
CA PHE A 27 2.27 8.94 -0.05
C PHE A 27 3.06 9.12 -1.35
N VAL A 28 4.01 10.07 -1.40
CA VAL A 28 4.84 10.32 -2.58
C VAL A 28 5.71 9.11 -2.92
N LEU A 29 6.36 8.49 -1.94
CA LEU A 29 7.16 7.28 -2.15
C LEU A 29 6.31 6.14 -2.71
N PHE A 30 5.12 5.94 -2.16
CA PHE A 30 4.20 4.92 -2.64
C PHE A 30 3.71 5.22 -4.06
N SER A 31 3.38 6.47 -4.37
CA SER A 31 3.00 6.89 -5.72
C SER A 31 4.11 6.67 -6.74
N LEU A 32 5.35 7.07 -6.43
CA LEU A 32 6.51 6.85 -7.31
C LEU A 32 6.77 5.36 -7.54
N LEU A 33 6.65 4.55 -6.50
CA LEU A 33 6.79 3.10 -6.61
C LEU A 33 5.73 2.52 -7.57
N TRP A 34 4.47 2.94 -7.45
CA TRP A 34 3.41 2.48 -8.34
C TRP A 34 3.59 2.94 -9.78
N ILE A 35 4.06 4.17 -10.01
CA ILE A 35 4.40 4.66 -11.36
C ILE A 35 5.46 3.74 -11.98
N TYR A 36 6.50 3.38 -11.23
CA TYR A 36 7.52 2.45 -11.70
C TYR A 36 6.96 1.06 -12.00
N VAL A 37 6.10 0.52 -11.12
CA VAL A 37 5.44 -0.78 -11.36
C VAL A 37 4.59 -0.74 -12.62
N ILE A 38 3.79 0.31 -12.84
CA ILE A 38 2.98 0.48 -14.05
C ILE A 38 3.87 0.58 -15.28
N PHE A 39 4.96 1.35 -15.22
CA PHE A 39 5.92 1.47 -16.30
C PHE A 39 6.49 0.10 -16.71
N VAL A 40 6.94 -0.71 -15.74
CA VAL A 40 7.42 -2.07 -15.99
C VAL A 40 6.32 -2.95 -16.58
N LEU A 41 5.09 -2.89 -16.08
CA LEU A 41 3.98 -3.68 -16.61
C LEU A 41 3.64 -3.30 -18.06
N VAL A 42 3.57 -2.00 -18.38
CA VAL A 42 3.20 -1.50 -19.71
C VAL A 42 4.25 -1.86 -20.75
N THR A 43 5.54 -1.63 -20.46
CA THR A 43 6.63 -1.96 -21.38
C THR A 43 6.66 -3.46 -21.70
N ASN A 44 6.41 -4.31 -20.70
CA ASN A 44 6.38 -5.76 -20.87
C ASN A 44 5.09 -6.25 -21.54
N LEU A 45 3.93 -5.65 -21.25
CA LEU A 45 2.66 -5.96 -21.93
C LEU A 45 2.70 -5.58 -23.41
N ALA A 46 3.30 -4.43 -23.75
CA ALA A 46 3.49 -4.01 -25.12
C ALA A 46 4.29 -5.07 -25.90
N PHE A 47 5.37 -5.59 -25.31
CA PHE A 47 6.15 -6.68 -25.89
C PHE A 47 5.33 -7.97 -26.07
N LEU A 48 4.55 -8.37 -25.05
CA LEU A 48 3.71 -9.57 -25.11
C LEU A 48 2.63 -9.49 -26.21
N LEU A 49 2.08 -8.30 -26.43
CA LEU A 49 1.06 -8.04 -27.46
C LEU A 49 1.65 -7.82 -28.85
N GLY A 50 2.97 -7.88 -29.01
CA GLY A 50 3.66 -7.65 -30.28
C GLY A 50 3.73 -6.18 -30.71
N TYR A 51 3.51 -5.24 -29.78
CA TYR A 51 3.74 -3.82 -30.01
C TYR A 51 5.23 -3.50 -29.86
N TYR A 52 5.94 -3.57 -30.99
CA TYR A 52 7.36 -3.23 -31.07
C TYR A 52 7.50 -1.79 -31.59
N SER A 53 7.86 -0.86 -30.71
CA SER A 53 8.40 0.46 -31.10
C SER A 53 9.83 0.56 -30.61
N ASP A 54 10.68 1.36 -31.27
CA ASP A 54 12.10 1.50 -30.90
C ASP A 54 12.30 1.88 -29.43
N ASP A 55 11.41 2.74 -28.90
CA ASP A 55 11.42 3.12 -27.49
C ASP A 55 11.07 1.94 -26.57
N PHE A 56 10.02 1.17 -26.89
CA PHE A 56 9.59 0.01 -26.09
C PHE A 56 10.60 -1.13 -26.12
N VAL A 57 11.24 -1.38 -27.26
CA VAL A 57 12.30 -2.39 -27.39
C VAL A 57 13.50 -2.01 -26.52
N SER A 58 13.89 -0.73 -26.52
CA SER A 58 14.97 -0.21 -25.69
C SER A 58 14.66 -0.33 -24.19
N PHE A 59 13.43 -0.01 -23.77
CA PHE A 59 13.01 -0.19 -22.38
C PHE A 59 12.90 -1.66 -21.98
N TYR A 60 12.46 -2.53 -22.89
CA TYR A 60 12.45 -3.96 -22.66
C TYR A 60 13.86 -4.52 -22.47
N LEU A 61 14.83 -4.11 -23.28
CA LEU A 61 16.23 -4.51 -23.13
C LEU A 61 16.89 -3.96 -21.85
N LEU A 62 16.51 -2.75 -21.43
CA LEU A 62 16.95 -2.20 -20.14
C LEU A 62 16.40 -3.01 -18.96
N LEU A 63 15.14 -3.44 -19.06
CA LEU A 63 14.46 -4.18 -18.00
C LEU A 63 14.75 -5.69 -18.05
N ASN A 64 15.15 -6.22 -19.22
CA ASN A 64 15.51 -7.59 -19.59
C ASN A 64 15.00 -8.70 -18.63
N LEU A 65 13.69 -8.70 -18.39
CA LEU A 65 13.06 -9.75 -17.62
C LEU A 65 12.79 -10.94 -18.52
N ASN A 66 13.42 -12.07 -18.22
CA ASN A 66 13.06 -13.36 -18.81
C ASN A 66 11.54 -13.57 -18.67
N TYR A 67 10.88 -14.03 -19.74
CA TYR A 67 9.43 -14.26 -19.79
C TYR A 67 8.90 -15.08 -18.60
N ILE A 68 9.65 -16.09 -18.15
CA ILE A 68 9.31 -16.93 -17.00
C ILE A 68 9.38 -16.12 -15.70
N LEU A 69 10.38 -15.23 -15.57
CA LEU A 69 10.55 -14.37 -14.41
C LEU A 69 9.45 -13.30 -14.34
N TYR A 70 9.01 -12.78 -15.48
CA TYR A 70 7.89 -11.84 -15.58
C TYR A 70 6.57 -12.44 -15.06
N ILE A 71 6.20 -13.64 -15.50
CA ILE A 71 5.00 -14.33 -15.01
C ILE A 71 5.10 -14.52 -13.48
N LYS A 72 6.28 -14.91 -12.98
CA LYS A 72 6.50 -15.05 -11.53
C LYS A 72 6.33 -13.73 -10.78
N ILE A 73 6.80 -12.61 -11.33
CA ILE A 73 6.67 -11.28 -10.73
C ILE A 73 5.21 -10.82 -10.71
N ILE A 74 4.45 -11.00 -11.79
CA ILE A 74 3.01 -10.70 -11.81
C ILE A 74 2.28 -11.51 -10.73
N VAL A 75 2.53 -12.81 -10.69
CA VAL A 75 1.92 -13.70 -9.69
C VAL A 75 2.29 -13.25 -8.28
N ALA A 76 3.55 -12.90 -8.03
CA ALA A 76 4.00 -12.39 -6.74
C ALA A 76 3.31 -11.06 -6.36
N ILE A 77 3.16 -10.12 -7.30
CA ILE A 77 2.47 -8.84 -7.07
C ILE A 77 0.98 -9.10 -6.74
N ILE A 78 0.30 -9.96 -7.49
CA ILE A 78 -1.10 -10.31 -7.24
C ILE A 78 -1.26 -10.93 -5.85
N ILE A 79 -0.41 -11.89 -5.49
CA ILE A 79 -0.43 -12.52 -4.16
C ILE A 79 -0.23 -11.46 -3.07
N LEU A 80 0.72 -10.53 -3.25
CA LEU A 80 1.01 -9.49 -2.29
C LEU A 80 -0.17 -8.51 -2.12
N ILE A 81 -0.85 -8.14 -3.21
CA ILE A 81 -2.07 -7.32 -3.19
C ILE A 81 -3.20 -8.02 -2.42
N VAL A 82 -3.39 -9.33 -2.65
CA VAL A 82 -4.41 -10.12 -1.95
C VAL A 82 -4.11 -10.22 -0.45
N LEU A 83 -2.87 -10.57 -0.09
CA LEU A 83 -2.45 -10.68 1.31
C LEU A 83 -2.58 -9.34 2.06
N THR A 84 -2.13 -8.25 1.45
CA THR A 84 -2.24 -6.91 2.05
C THR A 84 -3.68 -6.45 2.19
N SER A 85 -4.55 -6.79 1.23
CA SER A 85 -5.99 -6.50 1.31
C SER A 85 -6.66 -7.27 2.46
N ILE A 86 -6.39 -8.57 2.58
CA ILE A 86 -6.91 -9.42 3.68
C ILE A 86 -6.46 -8.87 5.03
N TYR A 87 -5.16 -8.58 5.17
CA TYR A 87 -4.61 -8.01 6.41
C TYR A 87 -5.24 -6.67 6.76
N SER A 88 -5.43 -5.79 5.77
CA SER A 88 -6.06 -4.48 5.97
C SER A 88 -7.49 -4.61 6.46
N ILE A 89 -8.28 -5.49 5.85
CA ILE A 89 -9.66 -5.78 6.28
C ILE A 89 -9.69 -6.32 7.70
N PHE A 90 -8.82 -7.28 8.02
CA PHE A 90 -8.72 -7.86 9.36
C PHE A 90 -8.39 -6.80 10.41
N ARG A 91 -7.37 -5.97 10.13
CA ARG A 91 -6.94 -4.90 11.02
C ARG A 91 -8.04 -3.85 11.23
N LEU A 92 -8.76 -3.47 10.19
CA LEU A 92 -9.91 -2.56 10.29
C LEU A 92 -11.03 -3.18 11.16
N LYS A 93 -11.35 -4.47 10.98
CA LYS A 93 -12.32 -5.17 11.83
C LYS A 93 -11.87 -5.20 13.30
N GLN A 94 -10.59 -5.47 13.55
CA GLN A 94 -10.04 -5.49 14.92
C GLN A 94 -10.15 -4.12 15.59
N LEU A 95 -9.76 -3.05 14.90
CA LEU A 95 -9.87 -1.67 15.40
C LEU A 95 -11.33 -1.29 15.68
N ARG A 96 -12.27 -1.69 14.80
CA ARG A 96 -13.70 -1.44 15.00
C ARG A 96 -14.28 -2.17 16.22
N ARG A 97 -13.82 -3.40 16.50
CA ARG A 97 -14.21 -4.15 17.71
C ARG A 97 -13.69 -3.46 18.97
N LEU A 98 -12.42 -3.04 18.98
CA LEU A 98 -11.81 -2.35 20.12
C LEU A 98 -12.53 -1.04 20.44
N ASN A 99 -12.92 -0.26 19.42
CA ASN A 99 -13.64 1.00 19.64
C ASN A 99 -15.04 0.79 20.26
N LYS A 100 -15.76 -0.27 19.84
CA LYS A 100 -17.10 -0.59 20.37
C LYS A 100 -17.09 -0.92 21.87
N HIS A 101 -15.97 -1.42 22.40
CA HIS A 101 -15.81 -1.70 23.83
C HIS A 101 -15.49 -0.46 24.67
N VAL A 102 -15.06 0.64 24.05
CA VAL A 102 -14.80 1.92 24.74
C VAL A 102 -16.09 2.73 24.88
N ASP A 103 -16.97 2.72 23.87
CA ASP A 103 -18.27 3.43 23.92
C ASP A 103 -19.31 2.79 24.89
N GLN A 104 -19.03 1.62 25.44
CA GLN A 104 -19.94 0.89 26.35
C GLN A 104 -19.58 1.02 27.84
N LYS A 105 -18.56 1.82 28.19
CA LYS A 105 -18.07 1.96 29.56
C LYS A 105 -18.15 3.40 30.05
#